data_AF-F4KKH3-F1
#
_entry.id   AF-F4KKH3-F1
#
_cell.length_a   1.000
_cell.length_b   1.000
_cell.length_c   1.000
_cell.angle_alpha   90.00
_cell.angle_beta   90.00
_cell.angle_gamma   90.00
#
_symmetry.space_group_name_H-M   'P 1'
#
loop_
_entity.id
_entity.type
_entity.pdbx_description
1 polymer ?
#
loop_
_entity_poly.entity_id
_entity_poly.type
_entity_poly.pdbx_seq_one_letter_code
_entity_poly.pdbx_strand_id
1 'polypeptide(L)'
;MQSCGSFVWHLPYYLYQYAAYRLSGGVADRYKERIIGTVVRGWSYEEGLQRGAAFADQIDQMLRPEAIRRLEQHQRDGHRTILLTASTDLAVSSWARRRGFDLVLATELELAEGLYTGRFATPNCKGAEKVRRLDLALPEWRTVTTYGYGDSASDRNFLALCTKHYYGTFE
;
A
#
# COMPACT_ATOMS: atom_id res chain seq x y z
N MET A 1 -5.70 26.45 -23.27
CA MET A 1 -5.06 26.95 -22.03
C MET A 1 -5.21 25.89 -20.96
N GLN A 2 -4.15 25.12 -20.72
CA GLN A 2 -4.10 24.08 -19.69
C GLN A 2 -4.11 24.75 -18.31
N SER A 3 -5.09 24.45 -17.47
CA SER A 3 -5.14 25.00 -16.12
C SER A 3 -4.05 24.37 -15.26
N CYS A 4 -3.05 25.16 -14.93
CA CYS A 4 -1.94 24.90 -14.01
C CYS A 4 -2.43 24.80 -12.54
N GLY A 5 -3.48 24.01 -12.27
CA GLY A 5 -4.21 24.03 -10.99
C GLY A 5 -4.23 22.73 -10.20
N SER A 6 -3.79 21.59 -10.76
CA SER A 6 -3.95 20.28 -10.09
C SER A 6 -2.83 19.93 -9.09
N PHE A 7 -1.69 20.63 -9.11
CA PHE A 7 -0.52 20.20 -8.34
C PHE A 7 -0.54 20.68 -6.88
N VAL A 8 -1.16 21.82 -6.60
CA VAL A 8 -1.18 22.45 -5.26
C VAL A 8 -2.15 21.75 -4.30
N TRP A 9 -3.21 21.11 -4.82
CA TRP A 9 -4.23 20.41 -4.00
C TRP A 9 -3.76 19.07 -3.44
N HIS A 10 -2.67 18.51 -3.95
CA HIS A 10 -2.12 17.24 -3.46
C HIS A 10 -0.89 17.43 -2.57
N LEU A 11 -0.41 18.66 -2.36
CA LEU A 11 0.72 18.96 -1.48
C LEU A 11 0.52 18.42 -0.06
N PRO A 12 -0.68 18.55 0.57
CA PRO A 12 -0.93 17.95 1.88
C PRO A 12 -0.89 16.42 1.85
N TYR A 13 -1.34 15.79 0.76
CA TYR A 13 -1.28 14.34 0.55
C TYR A 13 0.16 13.84 0.41
N TYR A 14 1.00 14.52 -0.38
CA TYR A 14 2.41 14.16 -0.55
C TYR A 14 3.26 14.45 0.70
N LEU A 15 3.04 15.59 1.36
CA LEU A 15 3.69 15.91 2.65
C LEU A 15 3.27 14.94 3.75
N TYR A 16 2.01 14.47 3.71
CA TYR A 16 1.51 13.44 4.60
C TYR A 16 2.15 12.08 4.31
N GLN A 17 2.22 11.62 3.05
CA GLN A 17 2.90 10.37 2.73
C GLN A 17 4.37 10.38 3.20
N TYR A 18 5.04 11.52 3.06
CA TYR A 18 6.40 11.74 3.57
C TYR A 18 6.48 11.76 5.11
N ALA A 19 5.55 12.41 5.81
CA ALA A 19 5.54 12.48 7.27
C ALA A 19 5.07 11.18 7.95
N ALA A 20 4.13 10.45 7.35
CA ALA A 20 3.59 9.18 7.83
C ALA A 20 4.61 8.03 7.73
N TYR A 21 5.55 8.11 6.78
CA TYR A 21 6.74 7.27 6.75
C TYR A 21 7.57 7.38 8.06
N ARG A 22 7.50 8.53 8.76
CA ARG A 22 8.34 8.82 9.94
C ARG A 22 7.66 8.69 11.31
N LEU A 23 6.36 8.37 11.38
CA LEU A 23 5.61 8.29 12.64
C LEU A 23 5.04 6.88 12.91
N SER A 24 5.21 6.37 14.12
CA SER A 24 4.70 5.06 14.58
C SER A 24 3.70 5.21 15.74
N GLY A 25 2.67 4.34 15.79
CA GLY A 25 1.67 4.28 16.87
C GLY A 25 0.23 4.63 16.46
N GLY A 26 -0.76 4.30 17.31
CA GLY A 26 -2.19 4.44 16.99
C GLY A 26 -2.71 5.87 16.79
N VAL A 27 -2.02 6.88 17.36
CA VAL A 27 -2.30 8.30 17.07
C VAL A 27 -1.95 8.63 15.61
N ALA A 28 -0.83 8.08 15.10
CA ALA A 28 -0.43 8.26 13.72
C ALA A 28 -1.42 7.62 12.74
N ASP A 29 -2.03 6.49 13.11
CA ASP A 29 -3.03 5.82 12.29
C ASP A 29 -4.35 6.60 12.21
N ARG A 30 -4.83 7.19 13.31
CA ARG A 30 -6.00 8.07 13.26
C ARG A 30 -5.73 9.37 12.50
N TYR A 31 -4.51 9.91 12.63
CA TYR A 31 -4.10 11.10 11.89
C TYR A 31 -4.04 10.82 10.37
N LYS A 32 -3.51 9.64 10.02
CA LYS A 32 -3.52 9.09 8.66
C LYS A 32 -4.94 9.02 8.08
N GLU A 33 -5.85 8.35 8.79
CA GLU A 33 -7.23 8.22 8.36
C GLU A 33 -7.85 9.61 8.14
N ARG A 34 -7.67 10.54 9.08
CA ARG A 34 -8.25 11.87 8.98
C ARG A 34 -7.76 12.63 7.74
N ILE A 35 -6.46 12.59 7.43
CA ILE A 35 -5.90 13.27 6.26
C ILE A 35 -6.40 12.63 4.98
N ILE A 36 -6.31 11.31 4.85
CA ILE A 36 -6.83 10.61 3.66
C ILE A 36 -8.33 10.88 3.52
N GLY A 37 -9.07 10.88 4.63
CA GLY A 37 -10.47 11.22 4.70
C GLY A 37 -10.80 12.62 4.21
N THR A 38 -9.95 13.62 4.45
CA THR A 38 -10.17 14.97 3.88
C THR A 38 -10.06 15.02 2.36
N VAL A 39 -9.35 14.05 1.76
CA VAL A 39 -9.15 13.99 0.32
C VAL A 39 -10.27 13.19 -0.35
N VAL A 40 -10.57 12.00 0.17
CA VAL A 40 -11.42 11.02 -0.52
C VAL A 40 -12.90 11.10 -0.15
N ARG A 41 -13.25 11.75 0.97
CA ARG A 41 -14.65 11.77 1.45
C ARG A 41 -15.58 12.38 0.40
N GLY A 42 -16.68 11.67 0.13
CA GLY A 42 -17.69 12.09 -0.82
C GLY A 42 -17.37 11.76 -2.27
N TRP A 43 -16.17 11.24 -2.57
CA TRP A 43 -15.93 10.66 -3.90
C TRP A 43 -16.82 9.44 -4.08
N SER A 44 -17.35 9.28 -5.28
CA SER A 44 -17.94 8.02 -5.72
C SER A 44 -16.88 6.94 -5.87
N TYR A 45 -17.33 5.68 -5.84
CA TYR A 45 -16.46 4.54 -6.11
C TYR A 45 -15.73 4.68 -7.47
N GLU A 46 -16.44 5.10 -8.51
CA GLU A 46 -15.88 5.29 -9.86
C GLU A 46 -14.81 6.39 -9.90
N GLU A 47 -15.06 7.53 -9.27
CA GLU A 47 -14.05 8.60 -9.15
C GLU A 47 -12.81 8.10 -8.41
N GLY A 48 -12.98 7.29 -7.36
CA GLY A 48 -11.86 6.67 -6.66
C GLY A 48 -11.04 5.75 -7.56
N LEU A 49 -11.70 4.92 -8.36
CA LEU A 49 -11.03 4.04 -9.33
C LEU A 49 -10.23 4.84 -10.38
N GLN A 50 -10.85 5.88 -10.96
CA GLN A 50 -10.20 6.73 -11.96
C GLN A 50 -8.97 7.43 -11.37
N ARG A 51 -9.09 8.00 -10.17
CA ARG A 51 -7.98 8.67 -9.48
C ARG A 51 -6.87 7.71 -9.06
N GLY A 52 -7.24 6.52 -8.57
CA GLY A 52 -6.28 5.46 -8.25
C GLY A 52 -5.52 4.97 -9.48
N ALA A 53 -6.20 4.82 -10.63
CA ALA A 53 -5.58 4.49 -11.90
C ALA A 53 -4.60 5.57 -12.38
N ALA A 54 -4.96 6.85 -12.26
CA ALA A 54 -4.06 7.95 -12.60
C ALA A 54 -2.83 8.00 -11.68
N PHE A 55 -2.99 7.69 -10.39
CA PHE A 55 -1.87 7.63 -9.44
C PHE A 55 -0.92 6.46 -9.73
N ALA A 56 -1.44 5.35 -10.28
CA ALA A 56 -0.65 4.18 -10.59
C ALA A 56 0.53 4.47 -11.55
N ASP A 57 0.40 5.45 -12.45
CA ASP A 57 1.49 5.85 -13.37
C ASP A 57 2.64 6.55 -12.63
N GLN A 58 2.33 7.19 -11.51
CA GLN A 58 3.30 7.91 -10.70
C GLN A 58 4.06 6.96 -9.76
N ILE A 59 3.44 5.85 -9.34
CA ILE A 59 4.06 4.88 -8.42
C ILE A 59 5.36 4.33 -9.01
N ASP A 60 5.41 4.01 -10.30
CA ASP A 60 6.62 3.48 -10.94
C ASP A 60 7.80 4.46 -10.87
N GLN A 61 7.53 5.77 -10.87
CA GLN A 61 8.55 6.81 -10.77
C GLN A 61 9.04 7.02 -9.32
N MET A 62 8.25 6.57 -8.34
CA MET A 62 8.56 6.68 -6.92
C MET A 62 9.34 5.47 -6.38
N LEU A 63 9.30 4.35 -7.10
CA LEU A 63 9.91 3.10 -6.66
C LEU A 63 11.37 3.00 -7.07
N ARG A 64 12.14 2.31 -6.22
CA ARG A 64 13.51 1.93 -6.54
C ARG A 64 13.50 0.93 -7.71
N PRO A 65 14.26 1.15 -8.79
CA PRO A 65 14.33 0.21 -9.91
C PRO A 65 14.71 -1.23 -9.47
N GLU A 66 15.51 -1.35 -8.41
CA GLU A 66 15.89 -2.63 -7.79
C GLU A 66 14.65 -3.42 -7.31
N ALA A 67 13.66 -2.73 -6.74
CA ALA A 67 12.44 -3.35 -6.24
C ALA A 67 11.64 -3.99 -7.38
N ILE A 68 11.53 -3.28 -8.50
CA ILE A 68 10.82 -3.75 -9.69
C ILE A 68 11.54 -4.95 -10.30
N ARG A 69 12.86 -4.86 -10.49
CA ARG A 69 13.66 -5.99 -11.00
C ARG A 69 13.51 -7.23 -10.10
N ARG A 70 13.44 -7.04 -8.78
CA ARG A 70 13.29 -8.12 -7.82
C ARG A 70 11.90 -8.77 -7.88
N LEU A 71 10.85 -7.96 -8.02
CA LEU A 71 9.49 -8.45 -8.27
C LEU A 71 9.45 -9.31 -9.54
N GLU A 72 9.97 -8.77 -10.65
CA GLU A 72 10.01 -9.45 -11.95
C GLU A 72 10.82 -10.75 -11.90
N GLN A 73 11.90 -10.79 -11.12
CA GLN A 73 12.66 -12.02 -10.89
C GLN A 73 11.81 -13.07 -10.19
N HIS A 74 11.11 -12.71 -9.11
CA HIS A 74 10.22 -13.65 -8.42
C HIS A 74 9.09 -14.17 -9.30
N GLN A 75 8.52 -13.31 -10.15
CA GLN A 75 7.50 -13.71 -11.11
C GLN A 75 8.07 -14.70 -12.15
N ARG A 76 9.27 -14.43 -12.68
CA ARG A 76 9.96 -15.35 -13.61
C ARG A 76 10.30 -16.70 -12.96
N ASP A 77 10.59 -16.71 -11.67
CA ASP A 77 10.85 -17.92 -10.89
C ASP A 77 9.55 -18.68 -10.52
N GLY A 78 8.39 -18.20 -10.94
CA GLY A 78 7.09 -18.82 -10.67
C GLY A 78 6.60 -18.64 -9.24
N HIS A 79 7.16 -17.69 -8.49
CA HIS A 79 6.70 -17.40 -7.14
C HIS A 79 5.38 -16.63 -7.16
N ARG A 80 4.52 -16.93 -6.19
CA ARG A 80 3.35 -16.11 -5.89
C ARG A 80 3.80 -14.80 -5.24
N THR A 81 3.33 -13.68 -5.75
CA THR A 81 3.73 -12.32 -5.35
C THR A 81 2.59 -11.59 -4.65
N ILE A 82 2.89 -11.07 -3.46
CA ILE A 82 1.91 -10.43 -2.58
C ILE A 82 2.36 -9.01 -2.27
N LEU A 83 1.51 -8.01 -2.55
CA LEU A 83 1.76 -6.64 -2.12
C LEU A 83 1.18 -6.44 -0.72
N LEU A 84 2.05 -6.31 0.29
CA LEU A 84 1.67 -6.11 1.68
C LEU A 84 2.02 -4.69 2.14
N THR A 85 1.05 -3.79 2.14
CA THR A 85 1.31 -2.35 2.28
C THR A 85 0.35 -1.63 3.22
N ALA A 86 0.86 -0.64 3.95
CA ALA A 86 0.03 0.26 4.73
C ALA A 86 -0.76 1.24 3.84
N SER A 87 -0.33 1.48 2.60
CA SER A 87 -1.04 2.34 1.65
C SER A 87 -2.48 1.87 1.43
N THR A 88 -3.35 2.78 0.99
CA THR A 88 -4.75 2.42 0.76
C THR A 88 -4.89 1.57 -0.50
N ASP A 89 -5.85 0.66 -0.49
CA ASP A 89 -6.29 -0.12 -1.65
C ASP A 89 -6.58 0.78 -2.87
N LEU A 90 -7.25 1.91 -2.66
CA LEU A 90 -7.52 2.92 -3.70
C LEU A 90 -6.23 3.40 -4.39
N ALA A 91 -5.14 3.58 -3.65
CA ALA A 91 -3.89 4.10 -4.20
C ALA A 91 -3.12 3.03 -4.98
N VAL A 92 -3.11 1.78 -4.52
CA VAL A 92 -2.18 0.77 -5.03
C VAL A 92 -2.81 -0.30 -5.92
N SER A 93 -4.12 -0.49 -5.89
CA SER A 93 -4.76 -1.66 -6.55
C SER A 93 -4.56 -1.67 -8.07
N SER A 94 -4.72 -0.52 -8.73
CA SER A 94 -4.52 -0.41 -10.18
C SER A 94 -3.06 -0.68 -10.56
N TRP A 95 -2.11 -0.11 -9.81
CA TRP A 95 -0.68 -0.33 -10.02
C TRP A 95 -0.29 -1.80 -9.81
N ALA A 96 -0.72 -2.38 -8.69
CA ALA A 96 -0.41 -3.76 -8.34
C ALA A 96 -0.94 -4.75 -9.39
N ARG A 97 -2.16 -4.50 -9.90
CA ARG A 97 -2.75 -5.29 -10.99
C ARG A 97 -1.92 -5.19 -12.26
N ARG A 98 -1.50 -3.98 -12.66
CA ARG A 98 -0.64 -3.78 -13.84
C ARG A 98 0.72 -4.46 -13.72
N ARG A 99 1.26 -4.51 -12.50
CA ARG A 99 2.53 -5.19 -12.19
C ARG A 99 2.38 -6.68 -11.96
N GLY A 100 1.18 -7.25 -12.06
CA GLY A 100 0.96 -8.70 -11.97
C GLY A 100 1.14 -9.26 -10.56
N PHE A 101 0.80 -8.50 -9.51
CA PHE A 101 0.69 -9.07 -8.17
C PHE A 101 -0.50 -10.03 -8.10
N ASP A 102 -0.31 -11.18 -7.47
CA ASP A 102 -1.36 -12.19 -7.29
C ASP A 102 -2.35 -11.80 -6.19
N LEU A 103 -1.91 -10.99 -5.22
CA LEU A 103 -2.72 -10.54 -4.11
C LEU A 103 -2.24 -9.19 -3.58
N VAL A 104 -3.20 -8.36 -3.16
CA VAL A 104 -2.95 -7.07 -2.51
C VAL A 104 -3.56 -7.10 -1.12
N LEU A 105 -2.74 -6.88 -0.11
CA LEU A 105 -3.14 -6.73 1.28
C LEU A 105 -2.82 -5.28 1.71
N ALA A 106 -3.80 -4.40 1.52
CA ALA A 106 -3.69 -2.94 1.68
C ALA A 106 -4.74 -2.38 2.64
N THR A 107 -4.54 -1.18 3.19
CA THR A 107 -5.56 -0.55 4.06
C THR A 107 -6.81 -0.24 3.24
N GLU A 108 -7.97 -0.76 3.63
CA GLU A 108 -9.21 -0.63 2.85
C GLU A 108 -9.97 0.62 3.27
N LEU A 109 -10.49 1.37 2.30
CA LEU A 109 -11.34 2.52 2.55
C LEU A 109 -12.82 2.11 2.67
N GLU A 110 -13.54 2.72 3.62
CA GLU A 110 -14.97 2.46 3.79
C GLU A 110 -15.80 3.15 2.72
N LEU A 111 -16.69 2.36 2.10
CA LEU A 111 -17.73 2.81 1.18
C LEU A 111 -19.09 2.67 1.86
N ALA A 112 -19.91 3.72 1.77
CA ALA A 112 -21.31 3.69 2.15
C ALA A 112 -22.14 4.32 1.03
N GLU A 113 -23.18 3.62 0.58
CA GLU A 113 -24.08 4.13 -0.48
C GLU A 113 -23.34 4.53 -1.77
N GLY A 114 -22.26 3.81 -2.11
CA GLY A 114 -21.45 4.08 -3.30
C GLY A 114 -20.45 5.23 -3.16
N LEU A 115 -20.37 5.87 -1.98
CA LEU A 115 -19.47 6.98 -1.69
C LEU A 115 -18.43 6.61 -0.63
N TYR A 116 -17.21 7.11 -0.79
CA TYR A 116 -16.17 6.98 0.24
C TYR A 116 -16.54 7.83 1.45
N THR A 117 -16.59 7.22 2.63
CA THR A 117 -16.95 7.92 3.88
C THR A 117 -15.79 8.76 4.42
N GLY A 118 -14.58 8.51 3.93
CA GLY A 118 -13.33 9.07 4.44
C GLY A 118 -12.82 8.39 5.72
N ARG A 119 -13.37 7.21 6.07
CA ARG A 119 -12.83 6.33 7.13
C ARG A 119 -12.19 5.10 6.51
N PHE A 120 -11.38 4.40 7.28
CA PHE A 120 -10.92 3.07 6.89
C PHE A 120 -11.97 2.01 7.22
N ALA A 121 -12.18 1.07 6.31
CA ALA A 121 -12.99 -0.12 6.54
C ALA A 121 -12.26 -1.15 7.41
N THR A 122 -10.92 -1.12 7.36
CA THR A 122 -10.04 -2.04 8.08
C THR A 122 -8.96 -1.29 8.87
N PRO A 123 -8.38 -1.89 9.92
CA PRO A 123 -7.22 -1.30 10.60
C PRO A 123 -6.09 -1.02 9.60
N ASN A 124 -5.31 0.05 9.80
CA ASN A 124 -4.16 0.36 8.95
C ASN A 124 -3.21 -0.85 8.85
N CYS A 125 -2.88 -1.29 7.64
CA CYS A 125 -2.08 -2.48 7.35
C CYS A 125 -0.59 -2.27 7.73
N LYS A 126 -0.30 -2.26 9.02
CA LYS A 126 0.98 -1.85 9.60
C LYS A 126 1.34 -2.73 10.80
N GLY A 127 2.63 -3.09 10.94
CA GLY A 127 3.10 -3.85 12.10
C GLY A 127 2.41 -5.21 12.22
N ALA A 128 1.88 -5.52 13.40
CA ALA A 128 1.17 -6.78 13.66
C ALA A 128 -0.04 -6.99 12.73
N GLU A 129 -0.67 -5.93 12.23
CA GLU A 129 -1.79 -6.05 11.30
C GLU A 129 -1.38 -6.65 9.96
N LYS A 130 -0.15 -6.39 9.49
CA LYS A 130 0.40 -7.04 8.29
C LYS A 130 0.47 -8.55 8.47
N VAL A 131 0.94 -8.99 9.63
CA VAL A 131 1.04 -10.41 9.99
C VAL A 131 -0.35 -11.04 10.06
N ARG A 132 -1.29 -10.40 10.75
CA ARG A 132 -2.68 -10.87 10.86
C ARG A 132 -3.33 -11.06 9.48
N ARG A 133 -3.11 -10.14 8.55
CA ARG A 133 -3.66 -10.22 7.20
C ARG A 133 -3.03 -11.33 6.37
N LEU A 134 -1.72 -11.57 6.50
CA LEU A 134 -1.07 -12.73 5.90
C LEU A 134 -1.65 -14.04 6.46
N ASP A 135 -1.81 -14.14 7.78
CA ASP A 135 -2.38 -15.32 8.44
C ASP A 135 -3.80 -15.64 7.96
N LEU A 136 -4.61 -14.60 7.73
CA LEU A 136 -5.99 -14.77 7.24
C LEU A 136 -6.06 -15.09 5.75
N ALA A 137 -5.27 -14.41 4.92
CA ALA A 137 -5.38 -14.52 3.47
C ALA A 137 -4.58 -15.70 2.90
N LEU A 138 -3.56 -16.17 3.60
CA LEU A 138 -2.61 -17.18 3.14
C LEU A 138 -2.22 -18.13 4.28
N PRO A 139 -3.12 -18.95 4.86
CA PRO A 139 -2.83 -19.74 6.06
C PRO A 139 -1.53 -20.58 6.01
N GLU A 140 -1.09 -20.96 4.82
CA GLU A 140 0.13 -21.72 4.52
C GLU A 140 1.42 -20.90 4.45
N TRP A 141 1.37 -19.56 4.49
CA TRP A 141 2.50 -18.68 4.19
C TRP A 141 3.72 -18.90 5.11
N ARG A 142 3.49 -19.40 6.32
CA ARG A 142 4.55 -19.69 7.31
C ARG A 142 5.21 -21.06 7.10
N THR A 143 4.57 -21.95 6.36
CA THR A 143 5.05 -23.33 6.13
C THR A 143 5.79 -23.50 4.81
N VAL A 144 5.84 -22.45 3.99
CA VAL A 144 6.52 -22.43 2.70
C VAL A 144 7.72 -21.50 2.74
N THR A 145 8.63 -21.66 1.76
CA THR A 145 9.75 -20.72 1.60
C THR A 145 9.22 -19.35 1.22
N THR A 146 9.43 -18.36 2.08
CA THR A 146 8.99 -16.98 1.86
C THR A 146 10.15 -16.01 1.71
N TYR A 147 9.93 -14.99 0.89
CA TYR A 147 10.84 -13.89 0.65
C TYR A 147 10.14 -12.59 1.05
N GLY A 148 10.61 -11.96 2.14
CA GLY A 148 10.07 -10.71 2.65
C GLY A 148 10.92 -9.51 2.28
N TYR A 149 10.30 -8.43 1.82
CA TYR A 149 10.96 -7.16 1.53
C TYR A 149 10.24 -6.02 2.26
N GLY A 150 10.99 -5.16 2.94
CA GLY A 150 10.43 -3.98 3.60
C GLY A 150 11.53 -2.99 3.96
N ASP A 151 11.15 -1.76 4.27
CA ASP A 151 12.09 -0.68 4.57
C ASP A 151 11.68 0.13 5.81
N SER A 152 10.53 -0.17 6.40
CA SER A 152 10.02 0.52 7.57
C SER A 152 10.11 -0.34 8.83
N ALA A 153 10.20 0.31 9.99
CA ALA A 153 10.15 -0.40 11.27
C ALA A 153 8.89 -1.27 11.43
N SER A 154 7.80 -0.89 10.76
CA SER A 154 6.54 -1.65 10.78
C SER A 154 6.54 -2.94 9.97
N ASP A 155 7.58 -3.17 9.17
CA ASP A 155 7.76 -4.39 8.39
C ASP A 155 8.46 -5.48 9.19
N ARG A 156 9.21 -5.10 10.24
CA ARG A 156 10.03 -6.01 11.05
C ARG A 156 9.23 -7.21 11.56
N ASN A 157 7.98 -7.01 11.97
CA ASN A 157 7.14 -8.08 12.50
C ASN A 157 6.90 -9.21 11.50
N PHE A 158 6.60 -8.90 10.23
CA PHE A 158 6.38 -9.96 9.23
C PHE A 158 7.70 -10.45 8.63
N LEU A 159 8.68 -9.56 8.45
CA LEU A 159 10.01 -9.94 7.94
C LEU A 159 10.69 -10.98 8.81
N ALA A 160 10.59 -10.85 10.14
CA ALA A 160 11.14 -11.81 11.09
C ALA A 160 10.52 -13.22 10.99
N LEU A 161 9.39 -13.35 10.30
CA LEU A 161 8.66 -14.59 10.10
C LEU A 161 8.91 -15.19 8.70
N CYS A 162 9.55 -14.44 7.79
CA CYS A 162 9.88 -14.93 6.46
C CYS A 162 11.15 -15.80 6.50
N THR A 163 11.20 -16.82 5.65
CA THR A 163 12.37 -17.70 5.50
C THR A 163 13.62 -16.92 5.08
N LYS A 164 13.44 -15.98 4.15
CA LYS A 164 14.45 -15.01 3.71
C LYS A 164 13.84 -13.62 3.80
N HIS A 165 14.56 -12.66 4.37
CA HIS A 165 14.05 -11.30 4.53
C HIS A 165 15.11 -10.25 4.28
N TYR A 166 14.67 -9.11 3.75
CA TYR A 166 15.52 -8.01 3.31
C TYR A 166 14.96 -6.70 3.85
N TYR A 167 15.77 -5.97 4.61
CA TYR A 167 15.39 -4.69 5.22
C TYR A 167 16.15 -3.54 4.55
N GLY A 168 15.45 -2.71 3.77
CA GLY A 168 16.04 -1.58 3.04
C GLY A 168 16.97 -1.97 1.87
N THR A 169 17.00 -3.26 1.52
CA THR A 169 17.78 -3.85 0.41
C THR A 169 16.93 -4.85 -0.37
N PHE A 170 17.39 -5.26 -1.55
CA PHE A 170 16.75 -6.27 -2.41
C PHE A 170 17.67 -7.47 -2.72
N GLU A 171 18.86 -7.46 -2.11
CA GLU A 171 19.93 -8.45 -2.20
C GLU A 171 20.45 -8.78 -0.80
#